data_AF-A0A7C3BR22-F1
#
_entry.id   AF-A0A7C3BR22-F1
#
_cell.length_a   1.000
_cell.length_b   1.000
_cell.length_c   1.000
_cell.angle_alpha   90.00
_cell.angle_beta   90.00
_cell.angle_gamma   90.00
#
_symmetry.space_group_name_H-M   'P 1'
#
loop_
_entity.id
_entity.type
_entity.pdbx_description
1 polymer ?
#
loop_
_entity_poly.entity_id
_entity_poly.type
_entity_poly.pdbx_seq_one_letter_code
_entity_poly.pdbx_strand_id
1 'polypeptide(L)'
;MSIGILILSLGCELLTVTPSMEIATATAAPPPTPTPNLCPPRTKVTLPPRPDEFPVGYLDTLRAYLTAGGDPAALTALLESWEALPLMGKGALTTDLTGTGDLEIAVSFIDPLAETFPPPGMMALYTCQAGEIELLDVYPTEEYAYFYLVGSADLTTNGLDELVFVEVYCGAHTCWHTAHVWAWNGTDFEEQLPADLFSLPYADFWLEEGQIVGESGGIGSVGAGPQRPSREIWAWNGSVLTQTAEVLGPSEWRYHALRDGDTALLAGNYDAAAESYLRVLHVAELKEYGLWYDEVTEQRWLEALAQWRLLTVALQLGDISEAEVRYDILSRLAFPAEQPGQPVALLAQRFWEEYLETGELSSSCLAAVKTPAATEVLEFLNSFGYANSLYTVAELCPFLTP
;
A
#
# COMPACT_ATOMS: atom_id res chain seq x y z
N MET A 1 1.03 15.76 77.94
CA MET A 1 2.49 15.63 78.15
C MET A 1 3.12 16.09 76.85
N SER A 2 3.81 17.23 76.90
CA SER A 2 4.45 17.90 75.76
C SER A 2 5.65 17.12 75.20
N ILE A 3 6.19 17.66 74.10
CA ILE A 3 7.49 17.41 73.43
C ILE A 3 7.33 16.51 72.20
N GLY A 4 7.70 16.91 70.99
CA GLY A 4 8.35 18.12 70.48
C GLY A 4 8.49 17.95 68.97
N ILE A 5 8.24 19.02 68.22
CA ILE A 5 8.33 19.05 66.76
C ILE A 5 9.82 19.06 66.37
N LEU A 6 10.27 17.99 65.71
CA LEU A 6 11.61 17.87 65.16
C LEU A 6 11.63 18.54 63.78
N ILE A 7 12.25 19.72 63.70
CA ILE A 7 12.54 20.40 62.44
C ILE A 7 13.84 19.82 61.89
N LEU A 8 13.76 19.00 60.83
CA LEU A 8 14.93 18.57 60.06
C LEU A 8 15.28 19.67 59.04
N SER A 9 16.41 20.34 59.28
CA SER A 9 17.04 21.23 58.30
C SER A 9 17.73 20.39 57.23
N LEU A 10 17.19 20.35 56.01
CA LEU A 10 17.96 19.91 54.86
C LEU A 10 18.90 21.05 54.43
N GLY A 11 20.20 20.83 54.63
CA GLY A 11 21.25 21.64 54.03
C GLY A 11 21.22 21.46 52.52
N CYS A 12 21.05 22.57 51.80
CA CYS A 12 21.24 22.65 50.36
C CYS A 12 22.74 22.79 50.09
N GLU A 13 23.44 21.67 49.88
CA GLU A 13 24.80 21.70 49.32
C GLU A 13 24.69 21.96 47.81
N LEU A 14 25.05 23.18 47.41
CA LEU A 14 25.22 23.55 46.00
C LEU A 14 26.48 22.85 45.45
N LEU A 15 26.28 21.68 44.84
CA LEU A 15 27.25 21.06 43.94
C LEU A 15 27.37 21.93 42.67
N THR A 16 28.45 22.69 42.59
CA THR A 16 28.84 23.43 41.38
C THR A 16 29.46 22.45 40.38
N VAL A 17 28.63 21.82 39.56
CA VAL A 17 29.08 21.06 38.39
C VAL A 17 29.50 22.07 37.33
N THR A 18 30.81 22.20 37.11
CA THR A 18 31.36 22.97 35.99
C THR A 18 31.18 22.12 34.73
N PRO A 19 30.43 22.57 33.69
CA PRO A 19 30.37 21.83 32.45
C PRO A 19 31.73 21.92 31.76
N SER A 20 32.37 20.77 31.54
CA SER A 20 33.50 20.66 30.63
C SER A 20 32.96 20.91 29.23
N MET A 21 33.32 22.06 28.65
CA MET A 21 33.03 22.40 27.26
C MET A 21 33.89 21.49 26.38
N GLU A 22 33.32 20.36 25.96
CA GLU A 22 33.87 19.55 24.90
C GLU A 22 33.80 20.39 23.62
N ILE A 23 34.96 20.75 23.08
CA ILE A 23 35.05 21.49 21.82
C ILE A 23 34.52 20.54 20.75
N ALA A 24 33.32 20.83 20.24
CA ALA A 24 32.79 20.16 19.07
C ALA A 24 33.79 20.32 17.92
N THR A 25 34.48 19.25 17.56
CA THR A 25 35.28 19.17 16.35
C THR A 25 34.33 19.47 15.19
N ALA A 26 34.56 20.58 14.49
CA ALA A 26 33.78 20.93 13.31
C ALA A 26 33.84 19.76 12.32
N THR A 27 32.71 19.09 12.10
CA THR A 27 32.53 18.12 11.02
C THR A 27 32.96 18.82 9.74
N ALA A 28 33.94 18.25 9.04
CA ALA A 28 34.37 18.77 7.75
C ALA A 28 33.14 18.90 6.85
N ALA A 29 32.94 20.07 6.24
CA ALA A 29 31.91 20.24 5.24
C ALA A 29 32.08 19.15 4.17
N PRO A 30 30.99 18.50 3.70
CA PRO A 30 31.09 17.55 2.62
C PRO A 30 31.81 18.22 1.43
N PRO A 31 32.72 17.51 0.74
CA PRO A 31 33.38 18.07 -0.43
C PRO A 31 32.32 18.56 -1.41
N PRO A 32 32.56 19.68 -2.12
CA PRO A 32 31.61 20.20 -3.10
C PRO A 32 31.32 19.09 -4.12
N THR A 33 30.04 18.78 -4.33
CA THR A 33 29.60 17.86 -5.37
C THR A 33 30.19 18.35 -6.70
N PRO A 34 30.91 17.51 -7.46
CA PRO A 34 31.44 17.91 -8.75
C PRO A 34 30.29 18.44 -9.61
N THR A 35 30.50 19.58 -10.27
CA THR A 35 29.51 20.12 -11.21
C THR A 35 29.37 19.12 -12.35
N PRO A 36 28.15 18.63 -12.65
CA PRO A 36 27.96 17.65 -13.71
C PRO A 36 28.52 18.17 -15.04
N ASN A 37 29.14 17.29 -15.82
CA ASN A 37 29.61 17.65 -17.14
C ASN A 37 28.39 17.83 -18.06
N LEU A 38 28.13 19.06 -18.49
CA LEU A 38 27.04 19.34 -19.42
C LEU A 38 27.50 18.96 -20.83
N CYS A 39 27.06 17.79 -21.28
CA CYS A 39 27.41 17.22 -22.56
C CYS A 39 26.13 17.01 -23.40
N PRO A 40 26.00 17.66 -24.57
CA PRO A 40 26.84 18.74 -25.10
C PRO A 40 26.68 20.04 -24.29
N PRO A 41 27.54 21.05 -24.50
CA PRO A 41 27.37 22.35 -23.89
C PRO A 41 26.00 22.95 -24.22
N ARG A 42 25.28 23.41 -23.20
CA ARG A 42 23.94 23.98 -23.38
C ARG A 42 23.98 25.22 -24.25
N THR A 43 23.07 25.29 -25.21
CA THR A 43 22.83 26.46 -26.05
C THR A 43 21.35 26.83 -26.01
N LYS A 44 21.02 28.04 -26.48
CA LYS A 44 19.62 28.44 -26.62
C LYS A 44 19.05 27.83 -27.90
N VAL A 45 18.47 26.64 -27.78
CA VAL A 45 17.77 25.96 -28.88
C VAL A 45 16.28 26.25 -28.81
N THR A 46 15.66 26.58 -29.95
CA THR A 46 14.20 26.73 -30.04
C THR A 46 13.53 25.37 -29.87
N LEU A 47 12.43 25.33 -29.12
CA LEU A 47 11.63 24.11 -28.98
C LEU A 47 11.07 23.67 -30.35
N PRO A 48 11.31 22.40 -30.75
CA PRO A 48 10.81 21.91 -32.03
C PRO A 48 9.28 21.75 -32.03
N PRO A 49 8.64 21.84 -33.21
CA PRO A 49 7.22 21.49 -33.33
C PRO A 49 7.00 19.98 -33.11
N ARG A 50 5.75 19.59 -32.85
CA ARG A 50 5.36 18.18 -32.72
C ARG A 50 5.62 17.43 -34.04
N PRO A 51 6.31 16.29 -34.01
CA PRO A 51 6.46 15.42 -35.18
C PRO A 51 5.12 14.78 -35.57
N ASP A 52 4.92 14.53 -36.88
CA ASP A 52 3.70 13.87 -37.39
C ASP A 52 3.72 12.34 -37.19
N GLU A 53 4.90 11.74 -37.07
CA GLU A 53 5.10 10.29 -37.01
C GLU A 53 5.53 9.83 -35.62
N PHE A 54 4.75 8.91 -35.03
CA PHE A 54 5.07 8.22 -33.78
C PHE A 54 5.49 6.76 -34.05
N PRO A 55 6.50 6.20 -33.35
CA PRO A 55 7.38 6.85 -32.36
C PRO A 55 8.65 7.46 -32.96
N VAL A 56 9.02 7.09 -34.19
CA VAL A 56 10.35 7.41 -34.78
C VAL A 56 10.60 8.91 -34.89
N GLY A 57 9.59 9.69 -35.32
CA GLY A 57 9.72 11.13 -35.45
C GLY A 57 9.98 11.84 -34.11
N TYR A 58 9.43 11.31 -33.02
CA TYR A 58 9.64 11.82 -31.66
C TYR A 58 11.07 11.55 -31.20
N LEU A 59 11.53 10.30 -31.33
CA LEU A 59 12.90 9.91 -30.96
C LEU A 59 13.95 10.76 -31.67
N ASP A 60 13.80 10.96 -32.98
CA ASP A 60 14.73 11.74 -33.79
C ASP A 60 14.71 13.22 -33.46
N THR A 61 13.51 13.78 -33.23
CA THR A 61 13.35 15.20 -32.91
C THR A 61 13.90 15.53 -31.53
N LEU A 62 13.66 14.67 -30.54
CA LEU A 62 14.21 14.80 -29.19
C LEU A 62 15.74 14.69 -29.21
N ARG A 63 16.28 13.68 -29.90
CA ARG A 63 17.73 13.55 -30.09
C ARG A 63 18.33 14.80 -30.73
N ALA A 64 17.77 15.28 -31.83
CA ALA A 64 18.26 16.45 -32.54
C ALA A 64 18.23 17.72 -31.68
N TYR A 65 17.17 17.91 -30.88
CA TYR A 65 17.10 19.00 -29.91
C TYR A 65 18.22 18.94 -28.87
N LEU A 66 18.46 17.76 -28.30
CA LEU A 66 19.50 17.52 -27.31
C LEU A 66 20.92 17.66 -27.90
N THR A 67 21.18 17.09 -29.09
CA THR A 67 22.45 17.23 -29.82
C THR A 67 22.79 18.69 -30.11
N ALA A 68 21.78 19.54 -30.37
CA ALA A 68 21.97 20.97 -30.57
C ALA A 68 22.32 21.77 -29.29
N GLY A 69 22.36 21.09 -28.12
CA GLY A 69 22.55 21.71 -26.81
C GLY A 69 21.27 22.22 -26.18
N GLY A 70 20.11 21.70 -26.58
CA GLY A 70 18.83 21.97 -25.93
C GLY A 70 18.86 21.58 -24.45
N ASP A 71 18.08 22.26 -23.62
CA ASP A 71 18.04 21.97 -22.18
C ASP A 71 17.12 20.77 -21.91
N PRO A 72 17.62 19.65 -21.35
CA PRO A 72 16.79 18.51 -21.00
C PRO A 72 15.64 18.87 -20.05
N ALA A 73 15.81 19.89 -19.21
CA ALA A 73 14.75 20.37 -18.31
C ALA A 73 13.55 20.97 -19.05
N ALA A 74 13.70 21.32 -20.34
CA ALA A 74 12.59 21.81 -21.16
C ALA A 74 11.76 20.69 -21.80
N LEU A 75 12.21 19.44 -21.74
CA LEU A 75 11.55 18.32 -22.41
C LEU A 75 10.15 18.04 -21.85
N THR A 76 9.93 18.20 -20.55
CA THR A 76 8.58 18.02 -19.97
C THR A 76 7.57 19.00 -20.59
N ALA A 77 7.93 20.29 -20.67
CA ALA A 77 7.07 21.30 -21.29
C ALA A 77 6.92 21.09 -22.80
N LEU A 78 7.96 20.57 -23.46
CA LEU A 78 7.92 20.21 -24.87
C LEU A 78 6.89 19.08 -25.12
N LEU A 79 6.96 18.00 -24.36
CA LEU A 79 6.03 16.87 -24.44
C LEU A 79 4.60 17.30 -24.11
N GLU A 80 4.41 18.17 -23.12
CA GLU A 80 3.11 18.76 -22.82
C GLU A 80 2.56 19.55 -24.02
N SER A 81 3.38 20.36 -24.68
CA SER A 81 2.98 21.09 -25.90
C SER A 81 2.66 20.19 -27.09
N TRP A 82 3.14 18.95 -27.05
CA TRP A 82 2.87 17.92 -28.05
C TRP A 82 1.65 17.06 -27.69
N GLU A 83 1.06 17.26 -26.51
CA GLU A 83 0.04 16.40 -25.90
C GLU A 83 0.54 14.96 -25.65
N ALA A 84 1.87 14.78 -25.61
CA ALA A 84 2.55 13.49 -25.55
C ALA A 84 3.17 13.22 -24.16
N LEU A 85 2.85 14.04 -23.16
CA LEU A 85 3.30 13.82 -21.78
C LEU A 85 2.57 12.60 -21.19
N PRO A 86 3.25 11.70 -20.45
CA PRO A 86 2.59 10.64 -19.71
C PRO A 86 1.49 11.18 -18.79
N LEU A 87 0.45 10.38 -18.56
CA LEU A 87 -0.71 10.79 -17.77
C LEU A 87 -0.40 10.96 -16.27
N MET A 88 0.73 10.40 -15.82
CA MET A 88 1.20 10.41 -14.45
C MET A 88 2.72 10.63 -14.41
N GLY A 89 3.25 10.94 -13.23
CA GLY A 89 4.69 11.06 -13.00
C GLY A 89 5.36 12.13 -13.86
N LYS A 90 6.65 11.91 -14.16
CA LYS A 90 7.48 12.81 -14.96
C LYS A 90 7.66 12.25 -16.38
N GLY A 91 7.68 13.15 -17.37
CA GLY A 91 8.02 12.81 -18.75
C GLY A 91 9.51 12.84 -19.07
N ALA A 92 10.35 13.45 -18.23
CA ALA A 92 11.79 13.47 -18.43
C ALA A 92 12.56 13.52 -17.11
N LEU A 93 13.75 12.92 -17.09
CA LEU A 93 14.70 12.91 -15.98
C LEU A 93 16.12 13.02 -16.53
N THR A 94 17.02 13.64 -15.78
CA THR A 94 18.44 13.74 -16.13
C THR A 94 19.28 13.42 -14.90
N THR A 95 20.14 12.41 -14.99
CA THR A 95 21.00 11.94 -13.90
C THR A 95 22.19 11.14 -14.44
N ASP A 96 23.24 10.93 -13.65
CA ASP A 96 24.36 10.05 -14.01
C ASP A 96 24.01 8.61 -13.62
N LEU A 97 23.51 7.83 -14.58
CA LEU A 97 23.14 6.43 -14.37
C LEU A 97 24.32 5.49 -14.60
N THR A 98 25.32 5.93 -15.38
CA THR A 98 26.44 5.09 -15.83
C THR A 98 27.71 5.24 -14.97
N GLY A 99 27.76 6.24 -14.09
CA GLY A 99 28.91 6.55 -13.26
C GLY A 99 30.07 7.20 -14.01
N THR A 100 29.80 7.74 -15.19
CA THR A 100 30.83 8.32 -16.07
C THR A 100 31.03 9.82 -15.82
N GLY A 101 30.13 10.46 -15.06
CA GLY A 101 30.09 11.89 -14.82
C GLY A 101 29.39 12.69 -15.92
N ASP A 102 29.07 12.05 -17.05
CA ASP A 102 28.13 12.57 -18.05
C ASP A 102 26.71 12.17 -17.64
N LEU A 103 25.72 13.03 -17.93
CA LEU A 103 24.34 12.78 -17.52
C LEU A 103 23.57 12.04 -18.61
N GLU A 104 22.94 10.94 -18.24
CA GLU A 104 21.90 10.29 -19.03
C GLU A 104 20.58 11.07 -18.95
N ILE A 105 19.80 11.01 -20.03
CA ILE A 105 18.50 11.65 -20.14
C ILE A 105 17.46 10.57 -20.43
N ALA A 106 16.62 10.28 -19.44
CA ALA A 106 15.46 9.42 -19.62
C ALA A 106 14.26 10.26 -20.05
N VAL A 107 13.56 9.84 -21.08
CA VAL A 107 12.36 10.52 -21.59
C VAL A 107 11.25 9.50 -21.78
N SER A 108 10.10 9.74 -21.18
CA SER A 108 8.91 8.92 -21.37
C SER A 108 7.81 9.77 -22.00
N PHE A 109 7.15 9.21 -23.01
CA PHE A 109 6.14 9.90 -23.80
C PHE A 109 5.11 8.92 -24.36
N ILE A 110 3.91 9.43 -24.66
CA ILE A 110 2.76 8.67 -25.16
C ILE A 110 2.40 9.08 -26.58
N ASP A 111 1.70 8.21 -27.32
CA ASP A 111 1.12 8.57 -28.61
C ASP A 111 -0.12 9.47 -28.41
N PRO A 112 -0.05 10.77 -28.73
CA PRO A 112 -1.18 11.68 -28.54
C PRO A 112 -2.33 11.43 -29.51
N LEU A 113 -2.13 10.63 -30.57
CA LEU A 113 -3.12 10.35 -31.60
C LEU A 113 -3.76 8.97 -31.45
N ALA A 114 -3.40 8.21 -30.42
CA ALA A 114 -3.95 6.88 -30.20
C ALA A 114 -5.45 6.92 -29.88
N GLU A 115 -6.17 5.92 -30.40
CA GLU A 115 -7.61 5.73 -30.14
C GLU A 115 -7.88 4.83 -28.93
N THR A 116 -6.83 4.33 -28.27
CA THR A 116 -6.89 3.40 -27.13
C THR A 116 -6.59 4.13 -25.82
N PHE A 117 -7.09 3.59 -24.71
CA PHE A 117 -6.83 4.15 -23.39
C PHE A 117 -6.30 3.08 -22.40
N PRO A 118 -5.14 3.31 -21.77
CA PRO A 118 -4.25 4.46 -21.99
C PRO A 118 -3.60 4.38 -23.37
N PRO A 119 -3.16 5.52 -23.93
CA PRO A 119 -2.39 5.52 -25.17
C PRO A 119 -1.10 4.70 -25.03
N PRO A 120 -0.65 3.96 -26.07
CA PRO A 120 0.65 3.32 -26.08
C PRO A 120 1.75 4.35 -25.85
N GLY A 121 2.77 3.97 -25.08
CA GLY A 121 3.90 4.81 -24.74
C GLY A 121 5.25 4.24 -25.13
N MET A 122 6.27 5.02 -24.82
CA MET A 122 7.66 4.67 -25.02
C MET A 122 8.52 5.35 -23.95
N MET A 123 9.62 4.70 -23.58
CA MET A 123 10.72 5.31 -22.84
C MET A 123 11.99 5.25 -23.69
N ALA A 124 12.73 6.35 -23.76
CA ALA A 124 14.01 6.45 -24.43
C ALA A 124 15.08 6.91 -23.43
N LEU A 125 16.24 6.28 -23.49
CA LEU A 125 17.42 6.67 -22.75
C LEU A 125 18.44 7.26 -23.72
N TYR A 126 18.87 8.48 -23.46
CA TYR A 126 19.93 9.14 -24.21
C TYR A 126 21.17 9.28 -23.32
N THR A 127 22.34 9.14 -23.93
CA THR A 127 23.63 9.41 -23.27
C THR A 127 24.44 10.37 -24.14
N CYS A 128 25.46 11.00 -23.56
CA CYS A 128 26.40 11.80 -24.31
C CYS A 128 27.70 11.03 -24.51
N GLN A 129 28.09 10.79 -25.76
CA GLN A 129 29.38 10.20 -26.09
C GLN A 129 30.18 11.15 -26.98
N ALA A 130 31.39 11.51 -26.53
CA ALA A 130 32.30 12.38 -27.27
C ALA A 130 31.70 13.74 -27.71
N GLY A 131 30.73 14.27 -26.95
CA GLY A 131 30.06 15.55 -27.25
C GLY A 131 28.84 15.44 -28.16
N GLU A 132 28.43 14.22 -28.54
CA GLU A 132 27.23 13.95 -29.31
C GLU A 132 26.21 13.18 -28.46
N ILE A 133 24.93 13.50 -28.61
CA ILE A 133 23.85 12.74 -27.96
C ILE A 133 23.55 11.50 -28.80
N GLU A 134 23.71 10.35 -28.16
CA GLU A 134 23.37 9.05 -28.71
C GLU A 134 22.16 8.45 -27.99
N LEU A 135 21.47 7.58 -28.69
CA LEU A 135 20.39 6.79 -28.10
C LEU A 135 21.01 5.56 -27.45
N LEU A 136 20.92 5.49 -26.13
CA LEU A 136 21.42 4.36 -25.35
C LEU A 136 20.48 3.16 -25.51
N ASP A 137 19.18 3.36 -25.27
CA ASP A 137 18.16 2.33 -25.49
C ASP A 137 16.75 2.92 -25.65
N VAL A 138 15.81 2.09 -26.13
CA VAL A 138 14.39 2.41 -26.33
C VAL A 138 13.52 1.25 -25.90
N TYR A 139 12.53 1.57 -25.09
CA TYR A 139 11.56 0.62 -24.56
C TYR A 139 10.15 1.01 -25.00
N PRO A 140 9.57 0.33 -26.00
CA PRO A 140 8.16 0.49 -26.35
C PRO A 140 7.27 -0.27 -25.35
N THR A 141 6.03 0.18 -25.17
CA THR A 141 5.00 -0.60 -24.48
C THR A 141 4.09 -1.34 -25.47
N GLU A 142 3.30 -2.27 -24.94
CA GLU A 142 2.15 -2.83 -25.66
C GLU A 142 0.97 -1.84 -25.74
N GLU A 143 -0.10 -2.25 -26.42
CA GLU A 143 -1.37 -1.52 -26.43
C GLU A 143 -1.96 -1.46 -25.00
N TYR A 144 -2.65 -0.36 -24.67
CA TYR A 144 -3.17 -0.10 -23.33
C TYR A 144 -2.11 0.00 -22.23
N ALA A 145 -0.85 0.30 -22.61
CA ALA A 145 0.22 0.54 -21.66
C ALA A 145 1.05 1.79 -21.99
N TYR A 146 1.64 2.40 -20.97
CA TYR A 146 2.62 3.47 -21.11
C TYR A 146 3.60 3.48 -19.93
N PHE A 147 4.72 4.18 -20.07
CA PHE A 147 5.66 4.39 -18.97
C PHE A 147 5.49 5.78 -18.36
N TYR A 148 5.89 5.95 -17.09
CA TYR A 148 6.23 7.25 -16.54
C TYR A 148 7.44 7.16 -15.61
N LEU A 149 8.16 8.27 -15.45
CA LEU A 149 9.35 8.31 -14.60
C LEU A 149 8.98 8.76 -13.18
N VAL A 150 9.51 8.06 -12.17
CA VAL A 150 9.41 8.44 -10.75
C VAL A 150 10.61 9.32 -10.39
N GLY A 151 11.82 8.83 -10.62
CA GLY A 151 13.06 9.53 -10.30
C GLY A 151 14.29 8.64 -10.40
N SER A 152 15.37 9.08 -9.78
CA SER A 152 16.59 8.29 -9.58
C SER A 152 17.14 8.49 -8.18
N ALA A 153 17.81 7.47 -7.66
CA ALA A 153 18.56 7.51 -6.41
C ALA A 153 19.47 6.27 -6.30
N ASP A 154 20.56 6.36 -5.56
CA ASP A 154 21.35 5.21 -5.11
C ASP A 154 20.57 4.40 -4.06
N LEU A 155 19.75 3.48 -4.54
CA LEU A 155 18.92 2.55 -3.76
C LEU A 155 19.71 1.30 -3.36
N THR A 156 20.68 0.88 -4.17
CA THR A 156 21.50 -0.31 -3.90
C THR A 156 22.76 -0.02 -3.07
N THR A 157 22.99 1.24 -2.70
CA THR A 157 24.12 1.73 -1.89
C THR A 157 25.49 1.49 -2.52
N ASN A 158 25.53 1.43 -3.86
CA ASN A 158 26.75 1.16 -4.63
C ASN A 158 27.45 2.46 -5.10
N GLY A 159 26.85 3.62 -4.84
CA GLY A 159 27.35 4.94 -5.24
C GLY A 159 26.92 5.41 -6.64
N LEU A 160 26.06 4.66 -7.33
CA LEU A 160 25.42 5.02 -8.59
C LEU A 160 23.91 5.11 -8.40
N ASP A 161 23.29 6.04 -9.11
CA ASP A 161 21.84 6.17 -9.10
C ASP A 161 21.19 5.05 -9.91
N GLU A 162 20.16 4.42 -9.36
CA GLU A 162 19.24 3.59 -10.12
C GLU A 162 18.10 4.44 -10.73
N LEU A 163 17.66 4.07 -11.93
CA LEU A 163 16.47 4.66 -12.57
C LEU A 163 15.21 3.97 -12.06
N VAL A 164 14.25 4.76 -11.55
CA VAL A 164 12.95 4.28 -11.13
C VAL A 164 11.84 4.83 -12.02
N PHE A 165 11.10 3.93 -12.63
CA PHE A 165 9.99 4.22 -13.52
C PHE A 165 8.87 3.20 -13.33
N VAL A 166 7.71 3.47 -13.90
CA VAL A 166 6.52 2.64 -13.75
C VAL A 166 5.94 2.35 -15.12
N GLU A 167 5.64 1.08 -15.37
CA GLU A 167 4.77 0.65 -16.45
C GLU A 167 3.33 0.67 -15.96
N VAL A 168 2.46 1.38 -16.67
CA VAL A 168 1.02 1.34 -16.43
C VAL A 168 0.39 0.50 -17.52
N TYR A 169 -0.36 -0.51 -17.16
CA TYR A 169 -1.19 -1.31 -18.06
C TYR A 169 -2.63 -1.34 -17.58
N CYS A 170 -3.59 -1.02 -18.44
CA CYS A 170 -5.01 -1.04 -18.08
C CYS A 170 -5.77 -2.18 -18.76
N GLY A 171 -6.36 -3.04 -17.93
CA GLY A 171 -7.41 -3.96 -18.36
C GLY A 171 -8.79 -3.29 -18.38
N ALA A 172 -9.85 -4.11 -18.43
CA ALA A 172 -11.23 -3.61 -18.53
C ALA A 172 -11.68 -2.69 -17.38
N HIS A 173 -11.16 -2.92 -16.16
CA HIS A 173 -11.63 -2.24 -14.94
C HIS A 173 -10.50 -1.86 -13.98
N THR A 174 -9.24 -2.15 -14.30
CA THR A 174 -8.13 -1.93 -13.36
C THR A 174 -6.88 -1.63 -14.16
N CYS A 175 -6.24 -0.52 -13.80
CA CYS A 175 -4.89 -0.21 -14.25
C CYS A 175 -3.91 -0.73 -13.21
N TRP A 176 -3.02 -1.61 -13.65
CA TRP A 176 -1.91 -2.12 -12.87
C TRP A 176 -0.70 -1.25 -13.14
N HIS A 177 -0.07 -0.78 -12.07
CA HIS A 177 1.11 0.06 -12.13
C HIS A 177 2.26 -0.75 -11.56
N THR A 178 3.18 -1.15 -12.43
CA THR A 178 4.34 -1.99 -12.11
C THR A 178 5.57 -1.12 -12.02
N ALA A 179 6.17 -1.01 -10.84
CA ALA A 179 7.43 -0.30 -10.66
C ALA A 179 8.61 -1.12 -11.18
N HIS A 180 9.60 -0.43 -11.73
CA HIS A 180 10.85 -0.96 -12.24
C HIS A 180 12.03 -0.19 -11.65
N VAL A 181 13.13 -0.89 -11.38
CA VAL A 181 14.34 -0.30 -10.82
C VAL A 181 15.54 -0.80 -11.57
N TRP A 182 16.11 0.07 -12.39
CA TRP A 182 17.19 -0.29 -13.28
C TRP A 182 18.52 0.27 -12.79
N ALA A 183 19.46 -0.65 -12.56
CA ALA A 183 20.85 -0.32 -12.26
C ALA A 183 21.73 -0.59 -13.48
N TRP A 184 22.71 0.28 -13.72
CA TRP A 184 23.69 0.05 -14.77
C TRP A 184 24.74 -0.97 -14.34
N ASN A 185 24.92 -2.05 -15.10
CA ASN A 185 25.92 -3.08 -14.82
C ASN A 185 27.27 -2.86 -15.54
N GLY A 186 27.43 -1.73 -16.23
CA GLY A 186 28.60 -1.41 -17.06
C GLY A 186 28.38 -1.62 -18.56
N THR A 187 27.37 -2.39 -18.95
CA THR A 187 27.03 -2.65 -20.37
C THR A 187 25.55 -2.44 -20.68
N ASP A 188 24.66 -2.76 -19.73
CA ASP A 188 23.21 -2.65 -19.88
C ASP A 188 22.55 -2.35 -18.53
N PHE A 189 21.26 -2.04 -18.56
CA PHE A 189 20.42 -1.92 -17.37
C PHE A 189 19.94 -3.28 -16.88
N GLU A 190 20.02 -3.50 -15.57
CA GLU A 190 19.58 -4.72 -14.91
C GLU A 190 18.50 -4.40 -13.86
N GLU A 191 17.40 -5.14 -13.92
CA GLU A 191 16.28 -5.04 -12.97
C GLU A 191 16.73 -5.46 -11.56
N GLN A 192 16.48 -4.58 -10.60
CA GLN A 192 16.84 -4.77 -9.18
C GLN A 192 15.67 -5.25 -8.33
N LEU A 193 14.46 -5.33 -8.90
CA LEU A 193 13.31 -5.98 -8.30
C LEU A 193 13.29 -7.49 -8.65
N PRO A 194 12.76 -8.35 -7.77
CA PRO A 194 12.60 -9.77 -8.07
C PRO A 194 11.62 -9.96 -9.24
N ALA A 195 11.78 -11.07 -9.96
CA ALA A 195 10.82 -11.46 -11.00
C ALA A 195 9.38 -11.48 -10.41
N ASP A 196 8.45 -10.90 -11.15
CA ASP A 196 7.01 -10.74 -10.89
C ASP A 196 6.52 -9.58 -9.99
N LEU A 197 7.36 -8.71 -9.40
CA LEU A 197 6.88 -7.93 -8.24
C LEU A 197 7.43 -6.51 -8.08
N PHE A 198 6.58 -5.53 -8.38
CA PHE A 198 6.02 -4.53 -7.46
C PHE A 198 4.85 -3.86 -8.21
N SER A 199 3.74 -4.60 -8.35
CA SER A 199 2.59 -4.18 -9.15
C SER A 199 1.39 -3.92 -8.26
N LEU A 200 0.89 -2.69 -8.31
CA LEU A 200 -0.23 -2.25 -7.50
C LEU A 200 -1.31 -1.61 -8.39
N PRO A 201 -2.61 -1.82 -8.08
CA PRO A 201 -3.67 -1.23 -8.86
C PRO A 201 -3.77 0.28 -8.57
N TYR A 202 -3.85 1.09 -9.63
CA TYR A 202 -3.98 2.55 -9.56
C TYR A 202 -3.00 3.23 -8.60
N ALA A 203 -1.75 2.78 -8.58
CA ALA A 203 -0.81 3.19 -7.55
C ALA A 203 -0.03 4.47 -7.87
N ASP A 204 0.23 5.23 -6.83
CA ASP A 204 1.19 6.32 -6.84
C ASP A 204 2.52 5.85 -6.27
N PHE A 205 3.62 6.09 -6.99
CA PHE A 205 4.97 5.72 -6.57
C PHE A 205 5.85 6.95 -6.35
N TRP A 206 6.67 6.91 -5.31
CA TRP A 206 7.68 7.93 -5.02
C TRP A 206 8.91 7.35 -4.33
N LEU A 207 9.98 8.16 -4.31
CA LEU A 207 11.21 7.85 -3.58
C LEU A 207 11.22 8.60 -2.25
N GLU A 208 11.58 7.89 -1.18
CA GLU A 208 11.68 8.44 0.18
C GLU A 208 12.86 7.77 0.89
N GLU A 209 13.86 8.55 1.30
CA GLU A 209 14.99 8.08 2.12
C GLU A 209 15.72 6.81 1.62
N GLY A 210 15.96 6.70 0.30
CA GLY A 210 16.61 5.52 -0.29
C GLY A 210 15.69 4.30 -0.41
N GLN A 211 14.37 4.51 -0.34
CA GLN A 211 13.33 3.51 -0.48
C GLN A 211 12.37 3.90 -1.60
N ILE A 212 11.64 2.90 -2.10
CA ILE A 212 10.53 3.10 -3.01
C ILE A 212 9.26 2.87 -2.22
N VAL A 213 8.33 3.82 -2.34
CA VAL A 213 7.04 3.74 -1.69
C VAL A 213 5.96 3.71 -2.76
N GLY A 214 5.04 2.77 -2.63
CA GLY A 214 3.85 2.66 -3.47
C GLY A 214 2.60 2.75 -2.60
N GLU A 215 1.62 3.56 -3.01
CA GLU A 215 0.32 3.64 -2.37
C GLU A 215 -0.77 3.27 -3.37
N SER A 216 -1.71 2.42 -2.97
CA SER A 216 -2.79 1.92 -3.81
C SER A 216 -4.14 2.05 -3.12
N GLY A 217 -5.15 2.49 -3.87
CA GLY A 217 -6.55 2.47 -3.45
C GLY A 217 -7.26 1.12 -3.63
N GLY A 218 -6.60 0.14 -4.27
CA GLY A 218 -7.16 -1.17 -4.59
C GLY A 218 -7.68 -1.32 -6.02
N ILE A 219 -8.21 -2.50 -6.32
CA ILE A 219 -8.67 -2.95 -7.63
C ILE A 219 -9.98 -2.24 -8.02
N GLY A 220 -10.06 -1.68 -9.22
CA GLY A 220 -11.22 -0.91 -9.72
C GLY A 220 -12.44 -1.75 -10.15
N SER A 221 -12.48 -3.01 -9.77
CA SER A 221 -13.58 -3.92 -10.07
C SER A 221 -14.56 -3.96 -8.92
N VAL A 222 -15.85 -3.78 -9.21
CA VAL A 222 -16.92 -4.02 -8.23
C VAL A 222 -16.91 -5.48 -7.74
N GLY A 223 -16.42 -6.44 -8.53
CA GLY A 223 -16.27 -7.83 -8.07
C GLY A 223 -15.17 -8.03 -7.03
N ALA A 224 -14.23 -7.09 -6.87
CA ALA A 224 -13.13 -7.19 -5.92
C ALA A 224 -13.61 -7.09 -4.47
N GLY A 225 -14.77 -6.44 -4.23
CA GLY A 225 -15.30 -6.22 -2.89
C GLY A 225 -14.75 -4.97 -2.21
N PRO A 226 -15.06 -4.76 -0.92
CA PRO A 226 -14.49 -3.67 -0.15
C PRO A 226 -12.99 -3.90 0.02
N GLN A 227 -12.19 -2.87 -0.23
CA GLN A 227 -10.73 -2.94 -0.10
C GLN A 227 -10.23 -1.85 0.85
N ARG A 228 -9.08 -2.08 1.45
CA ARG A 228 -8.34 -1.05 2.19
C ARG A 228 -7.27 -0.47 1.26
N PRO A 229 -7.01 0.84 1.33
CA PRO A 229 -5.81 1.33 0.70
C PRO A 229 -4.59 0.68 1.35
N SER A 230 -3.56 0.42 0.57
CA SER A 230 -2.31 -0.16 1.05
C SER A 230 -1.15 0.77 0.71
N ARG A 231 -0.16 0.79 1.61
CA ARG A 231 1.13 1.43 1.39
C ARG A 231 2.22 0.38 1.53
N GLU A 232 2.98 0.17 0.48
CA GLU A 232 4.12 -0.74 0.46
C GLU A 232 5.43 0.05 0.44
N ILE A 233 6.41 -0.42 1.23
CA ILE A 233 7.74 0.17 1.31
C ILE A 233 8.76 -0.88 0.89
N TRP A 234 9.53 -0.56 -0.15
CA TRP A 234 10.54 -1.43 -0.73
C TRP A 234 11.93 -0.84 -0.53
N ALA A 235 12.84 -1.66 -0.03
CA ALA A 235 14.20 -1.24 0.28
C ALA A 235 15.22 -2.36 0.01
N TRP A 236 16.47 -1.96 -0.19
CA TRP A 236 17.56 -2.87 -0.51
C TRP A 236 17.91 -3.74 0.69
N ASN A 237 17.95 -5.06 0.49
CA ASN A 237 18.34 -6.01 1.54
C ASN A 237 19.83 -6.42 1.48
N GLY A 238 20.61 -5.80 0.60
CA GLY A 238 21.99 -6.19 0.30
C GLY A 238 22.17 -7.01 -0.99
N SER A 239 21.06 -7.43 -1.63
CA SER A 239 21.10 -8.23 -2.86
C SER A 239 20.00 -7.95 -3.87
N VAL A 240 18.79 -7.63 -3.41
CA VAL A 240 17.63 -7.28 -4.24
C VAL A 240 16.76 -6.30 -3.47
N LEU A 241 16.00 -5.45 -4.17
CA LEU A 241 14.94 -4.67 -3.54
C LEU A 241 13.81 -5.61 -3.10
N THR A 242 13.38 -5.50 -1.85
CA THR A 242 12.32 -6.35 -1.29
C THR A 242 11.34 -5.52 -0.48
N GLN A 243 10.09 -6.00 -0.38
CA GLN A 243 9.08 -5.41 0.47
C GLN A 243 9.52 -5.52 1.93
N THR A 244 9.74 -4.37 2.56
CA THR A 244 10.14 -4.27 3.97
C THR A 244 8.98 -3.93 4.88
N ALA A 245 7.92 -3.33 4.35
CA ALA A 245 6.68 -3.08 5.07
C ALA A 245 5.47 -3.06 4.14
N GLU A 246 4.33 -3.48 4.68
CA GLU A 246 3.00 -3.24 4.15
C GLU A 246 2.18 -2.60 5.26
N VAL A 247 1.54 -1.48 4.97
CA VAL A 247 0.64 -0.80 5.89
C VAL A 247 -0.72 -0.69 5.23
N LEU A 248 -1.69 -1.42 5.75
CA LEU A 248 -3.08 -1.25 5.37
C LEU A 248 -3.64 0.00 6.06
N GLY A 249 -4.44 0.76 5.32
CA GLY A 249 -5.22 1.86 5.85
C GLY A 249 -6.26 1.41 6.88
N PRO A 250 -6.94 2.36 7.53
CA PRO A 250 -7.96 2.06 8.52
C PRO A 250 -9.13 1.27 7.91
N SER A 251 -9.85 0.52 8.74
CA SER A 251 -11.14 -0.09 8.36
C SER A 251 -12.18 1.01 8.14
N GLU A 252 -12.43 1.36 6.88
CA GLU A 252 -13.59 2.17 6.49
C GLU A 252 -14.87 1.33 6.37
N TRP A 253 -14.74 0.04 6.06
CA TRP A 253 -15.86 -0.88 5.88
C TRP A 253 -16.16 -1.65 7.15
N ARG A 254 -17.44 -1.83 7.46
CA ARG A 254 -17.89 -2.59 8.64
C ARG A 254 -17.40 -4.04 8.62
N TYR A 255 -17.36 -4.65 7.43
CA TYR A 255 -16.74 -5.96 7.20
C TYR A 255 -15.28 -6.02 7.66
N HIS A 256 -14.49 -5.00 7.34
CA HIS A 256 -13.08 -4.97 7.72
C HIS A 256 -12.87 -4.74 9.22
N ALA A 257 -13.78 -4.01 9.90
CA ALA A 257 -13.74 -3.91 11.36
C ALA A 257 -14.05 -5.25 12.04
N LEU A 258 -14.96 -6.06 11.47
CA LEU A 258 -15.21 -7.43 11.93
C LEU A 258 -13.95 -8.29 11.77
N ARG A 259 -13.29 -8.21 10.60
CA ARG A 259 -12.03 -8.91 10.32
C ARG A 259 -10.90 -8.53 11.27
N ASP A 260 -10.74 -7.25 11.61
CA ASP A 260 -9.76 -6.81 12.61
C ASP A 260 -10.00 -7.51 13.96
N GLY A 261 -11.26 -7.61 14.37
CA GLY A 261 -11.66 -8.32 15.58
C GLY A 261 -11.31 -9.79 15.53
N ASP A 262 -11.59 -10.46 14.41
CA ASP A 262 -11.26 -11.87 14.21
C ASP A 262 -9.74 -12.13 14.23
N THR A 263 -8.95 -11.26 13.59
CA THR A 263 -7.48 -11.33 13.65
C THR A 263 -6.97 -11.16 15.07
N ALA A 264 -7.49 -10.18 15.82
CA ALA A 264 -7.11 -9.96 17.21
C ALA A 264 -7.53 -11.13 18.11
N LEU A 265 -8.71 -11.71 17.88
CA LEU A 265 -9.21 -12.89 18.60
C LEU A 265 -8.28 -14.09 18.39
N LEU A 266 -7.90 -14.38 17.15
CA LEU A 266 -6.97 -15.46 16.80
C LEU A 266 -5.57 -15.25 17.40
N ALA A 267 -5.15 -13.99 17.55
CA ALA A 267 -3.90 -13.64 18.21
C ALA A 267 -3.97 -13.69 19.76
N GLY A 268 -5.14 -13.99 20.34
CA GLY A 268 -5.37 -13.98 21.78
C GLY A 268 -5.41 -12.57 22.40
N ASN A 269 -5.52 -11.53 21.56
CA ASN A 269 -5.65 -10.14 22.01
C ASN A 269 -7.14 -9.79 22.19
N TYR A 270 -7.72 -10.28 23.29
CA TYR A 270 -9.16 -10.20 23.53
C TYR A 270 -9.67 -8.77 23.71
N ASP A 271 -8.86 -7.87 24.27
CA ASP A 271 -9.24 -6.45 24.41
C ASP A 271 -9.38 -5.77 23.04
N ALA A 272 -8.41 -5.96 22.15
CA ALA A 272 -8.47 -5.42 20.79
C ALA A 272 -9.57 -6.08 19.94
N ALA A 273 -9.83 -7.38 20.18
CA ALA A 273 -10.94 -8.08 19.55
C ALA A 273 -12.28 -7.45 19.95
N ALA A 274 -12.52 -7.30 21.26
CA ALA A 274 -13.73 -6.69 21.79
C ALA A 274 -13.92 -5.25 21.29
N GLU A 275 -12.86 -4.43 21.27
CA GLU A 275 -12.91 -3.07 20.74
C GLU A 275 -13.35 -3.06 19.26
N SER A 276 -12.75 -3.92 18.43
CA SER A 276 -13.10 -4.03 17.00
C SER A 276 -14.55 -4.47 16.78
N TYR A 277 -15.03 -5.46 17.55
CA TYR A 277 -16.44 -5.89 17.46
C TYR A 277 -17.41 -4.81 17.96
N LEU A 278 -17.05 -4.04 18.99
CA LEU A 278 -17.84 -2.89 19.42
C LEU A 278 -17.87 -1.77 18.36
N ARG A 279 -16.78 -1.58 17.60
CA ARG A 279 -16.78 -0.67 16.44
C ARG A 279 -17.81 -1.09 15.40
N VAL A 280 -17.88 -2.40 15.08
CA VAL A 280 -18.91 -2.95 14.17
C VAL A 280 -20.33 -2.58 14.63
N LEU A 281 -20.58 -2.54 15.94
CA LEU A 281 -21.91 -2.26 16.50
C LEU A 281 -22.24 -0.77 16.66
N HIS A 282 -21.23 0.10 16.81
CA HIS A 282 -21.46 1.44 17.36
C HIS A 282 -20.86 2.59 16.54
N VAL A 283 -19.93 2.32 15.63
CA VAL A 283 -19.36 3.36 14.75
C VAL A 283 -20.27 3.52 13.54
N ALA A 284 -20.88 4.70 13.43
CA ALA A 284 -21.84 5.03 12.37
C ALA A 284 -21.15 5.38 11.04
N GLU A 285 -19.87 5.77 11.09
CA GLU A 285 -19.07 6.15 9.94
C GLU A 285 -18.52 4.95 9.15
N LEU A 286 -18.60 3.74 9.71
CA LEU A 286 -18.28 2.52 8.97
C LEU A 286 -19.30 2.30 7.86
N LYS A 287 -18.81 2.06 6.65
CA LYS A 287 -19.61 1.84 5.46
C LYS A 287 -19.97 0.36 5.31
N GLU A 288 -21.16 0.11 4.78
CA GLU A 288 -21.57 -1.19 4.24
C GLU A 288 -21.22 -1.26 2.75
N TYR A 289 -20.80 -2.43 2.27
CA TYR A 289 -20.42 -2.59 0.87
C TYR A 289 -21.63 -2.55 -0.08
N GLY A 290 -22.75 -3.13 0.31
CA GLY A 290 -24.04 -2.90 -0.33
C GLY A 290 -24.21 -3.55 -1.72
N LEU A 291 -23.33 -4.47 -2.12
CA LEU A 291 -23.36 -5.04 -3.48
C LEU A 291 -24.33 -6.24 -3.60
N TRP A 292 -24.16 -7.25 -2.76
CA TRP A 292 -24.94 -8.50 -2.81
C TRP A 292 -26.14 -8.47 -1.87
N TYR A 293 -26.04 -7.66 -0.82
CA TYR A 293 -27.06 -7.38 0.15
C TYR A 293 -27.22 -5.86 0.21
N ASP A 294 -28.43 -5.36 0.42
CA ASP A 294 -28.60 -3.95 0.72
C ASP A 294 -27.91 -3.59 2.05
N GLU A 295 -27.54 -2.32 2.22
CA GLU A 295 -26.77 -1.84 3.37
C GLU A 295 -27.41 -2.23 4.72
N VAL A 296 -28.75 -2.13 4.84
CA VAL A 296 -29.45 -2.47 6.08
C VAL A 296 -29.36 -3.97 6.39
N THR A 297 -29.50 -4.80 5.36
CA THR A 297 -29.35 -6.25 5.49
C THR A 297 -27.91 -6.61 5.86
N GLU A 298 -26.91 -6.08 5.17
CA GLU A 298 -25.49 -6.32 5.45
C GLU A 298 -25.13 -5.91 6.88
N GLN A 299 -25.54 -4.71 7.29
CA GLN A 299 -25.31 -4.20 8.64
C GLN A 299 -25.85 -5.16 9.70
N ARG A 300 -27.09 -5.62 9.57
CA ARG A 300 -27.71 -6.55 10.54
C ARG A 300 -26.97 -7.88 10.64
N TRP A 301 -26.48 -8.41 9.52
CA TRP A 301 -25.65 -9.61 9.53
C TRP A 301 -24.33 -9.41 10.29
N LEU A 302 -23.63 -8.31 9.99
CA LEU A 302 -22.35 -7.99 10.63
C LEU A 302 -22.52 -7.66 12.12
N GLU A 303 -23.60 -6.98 12.50
CA GLU A 303 -23.94 -6.74 13.90
C GLU A 303 -24.21 -8.04 14.66
N ALA A 304 -24.99 -8.97 14.09
CA ALA A 304 -25.23 -10.27 14.70
C ALA A 304 -23.92 -11.06 14.85
N LEU A 305 -23.04 -11.03 13.85
CA LEU A 305 -21.71 -11.65 13.92
C LEU A 305 -20.87 -11.04 15.04
N ALA A 306 -20.80 -9.71 15.13
CA ALA A 306 -20.08 -9.03 16.19
C ALA A 306 -20.62 -9.37 17.59
N GLN A 307 -21.93 -9.47 17.78
CA GLN A 307 -22.52 -9.90 19.06
C GLN A 307 -22.11 -11.34 19.39
N TRP A 308 -22.13 -12.26 18.42
CA TRP A 308 -21.70 -13.64 18.66
C TRP A 308 -20.20 -13.72 18.99
N ARG A 309 -19.37 -12.92 18.33
CA ARG A 309 -17.95 -12.82 18.67
C ARG A 309 -17.70 -12.25 20.06
N LEU A 310 -18.45 -11.23 20.47
CA LEU A 310 -18.38 -10.70 21.84
C LEU A 310 -18.82 -11.73 22.88
N LEU A 311 -19.83 -12.57 22.57
CA LEU A 311 -20.21 -13.69 23.42
C LEU A 311 -19.02 -14.64 23.62
N THR A 312 -18.34 -15.06 22.55
CA THR A 312 -17.23 -16.01 22.67
C THR A 312 -16.01 -15.41 23.36
N VAL A 313 -15.71 -14.12 23.13
CA VAL A 313 -14.68 -13.37 23.87
C VAL A 313 -15.00 -13.31 25.37
N ALA A 314 -16.24 -12.98 25.74
CA ALA A 314 -16.65 -12.89 27.13
C ALA A 314 -16.48 -14.23 27.86
N LEU A 315 -16.88 -15.34 27.23
CA LEU A 315 -16.68 -16.67 27.81
C LEU A 315 -15.22 -17.06 27.95
N GLN A 316 -14.38 -16.72 26.96
CA GLN A 316 -12.94 -16.94 27.02
C GLN A 316 -12.27 -16.17 28.16
N LEU A 317 -12.80 -14.99 28.50
CA LEU A 317 -12.37 -14.19 29.65
C LEU A 317 -13.02 -14.60 30.98
N GLY A 318 -13.96 -15.55 30.96
CA GLY A 318 -14.72 -15.97 32.14
C GLY A 318 -15.81 -15.00 32.59
N ASP A 319 -16.16 -14.00 31.76
CA ASP A 319 -17.25 -13.06 32.02
C ASP A 319 -18.58 -13.64 31.53
N ILE A 320 -19.13 -14.56 32.33
CA ILE A 320 -20.39 -15.24 32.01
C ILE A 320 -21.57 -14.26 31.96
N SER A 321 -21.55 -13.20 32.77
CA SER A 321 -22.59 -12.18 32.78
C SER A 321 -22.66 -11.43 31.45
N GLU A 322 -21.51 -11.01 30.94
CA GLU A 322 -21.46 -10.33 29.65
C GLU A 322 -21.85 -11.28 28.52
N ALA A 323 -21.40 -12.54 28.56
CA ALA A 323 -21.77 -13.53 27.56
C ALA A 323 -23.29 -13.78 27.51
N GLU A 324 -23.96 -13.84 28.67
CA GLU A 324 -25.42 -13.98 28.76
C GLU A 324 -26.14 -12.76 28.16
N VAL A 325 -25.64 -11.54 28.39
CA VAL A 325 -26.19 -10.32 27.78
C VAL A 325 -26.09 -10.38 26.24
N ARG A 326 -24.95 -10.82 25.70
CA ARG A 326 -24.76 -10.97 24.25
C ARG A 326 -25.66 -12.04 23.67
N TYR A 327 -25.81 -13.16 24.37
CA TYR A 327 -26.74 -14.22 23.99
C TYR A 327 -28.19 -13.75 23.97
N ASP A 328 -28.62 -12.98 24.98
CA ASP A 328 -29.96 -12.42 25.07
C ASP A 328 -30.29 -11.44 23.93
N ILE A 329 -29.30 -10.74 23.40
CA ILE A 329 -29.46 -9.89 22.21
C ILE A 329 -29.69 -10.76 20.98
N LEU A 330 -28.85 -11.79 20.79
CA LEU A 330 -28.93 -12.70 19.65
C LEU A 330 -30.22 -13.52 19.65
N SER A 331 -30.67 -14.01 20.81
CA SER A 331 -31.87 -14.83 20.92
C SER A 331 -33.14 -14.08 20.48
N ARG A 332 -33.16 -12.75 20.59
CA ARG A 332 -34.26 -11.91 20.06
C ARG A 332 -34.27 -11.81 18.54
N LEU A 333 -33.12 -12.00 17.88
CA LEU A 333 -33.03 -12.06 16.41
C LEU A 333 -33.49 -13.41 15.85
N ALA A 334 -33.44 -14.49 16.65
CA ALA A 334 -33.84 -15.83 16.21
C ALA A 334 -35.34 -15.98 15.88
N PHE A 335 -36.19 -15.01 16.29
CA PHE A 335 -37.64 -15.04 16.18
C PHE A 335 -38.15 -13.71 15.61
N PRO A 336 -38.09 -13.46 14.28
CA PRO A 336 -38.81 -14.21 13.23
C PRO A 336 -37.91 -14.85 12.15
N ALA A 337 -38.44 -15.86 11.45
CA ALA A 337 -37.74 -16.51 10.35
C ALA A 337 -37.39 -15.54 9.22
N GLU A 338 -36.27 -15.83 8.54
CA GLU A 338 -35.79 -15.11 7.33
C GLU A 338 -35.34 -13.67 7.58
N GLN A 339 -35.04 -13.29 8.83
CA GLN A 339 -34.42 -12.00 9.11
C GLN A 339 -32.89 -12.03 8.91
N PRO A 340 -32.30 -10.94 8.38
CA PRO A 340 -30.85 -10.77 8.36
C PRO A 340 -30.22 -10.99 9.73
N GLY A 341 -29.17 -11.80 9.80
CA GLY A 341 -28.50 -12.17 11.05
C GLY A 341 -29.15 -13.32 11.84
N GLN A 342 -30.34 -13.80 11.46
CA GLN A 342 -30.98 -14.96 12.12
C GLN A 342 -30.11 -16.23 12.09
N PRO A 343 -29.43 -16.59 10.98
CA PRO A 343 -28.56 -17.77 10.97
C PRO A 343 -27.41 -17.67 11.98
N VAL A 344 -26.88 -16.46 12.23
CA VAL A 344 -25.88 -16.22 13.28
C VAL A 344 -26.47 -16.46 14.67
N ALA A 345 -27.70 -16.02 14.92
CA ALA A 345 -28.38 -16.28 16.19
C ALA A 345 -28.60 -17.78 16.43
N LEU A 346 -28.89 -18.57 15.38
CA LEU A 346 -29.00 -20.03 15.49
C LEU A 346 -27.65 -20.70 15.80
N LEU A 347 -26.55 -20.20 15.23
CA LEU A 347 -25.21 -20.64 15.62
C LEU A 347 -24.93 -20.35 17.09
N ALA A 348 -25.23 -19.12 17.53
CA ALA A 348 -25.02 -18.69 18.90
C ALA A 348 -25.89 -19.49 19.89
N GLN A 349 -27.13 -19.82 19.53
CA GLN A 349 -28.00 -20.70 20.32
C GLN A 349 -27.36 -22.07 20.52
N ARG A 350 -26.96 -22.74 19.42
CA ARG A 350 -26.36 -24.07 19.54
C ARG A 350 -25.04 -24.04 20.31
N PHE A 351 -24.25 -23.00 20.10
CA PHE A 351 -23.01 -22.76 20.85
C PHE A 351 -23.28 -22.64 22.36
N TRP A 352 -24.22 -21.76 22.73
CA TRP A 352 -24.54 -21.42 24.12
C TRP A 352 -25.13 -22.60 24.88
N GLU A 353 -26.08 -23.34 24.27
CA GLU A 353 -26.65 -24.56 24.86
C GLU A 353 -25.57 -25.58 25.20
N GLU A 354 -24.66 -25.85 24.25
CA GLU A 354 -23.54 -26.78 24.48
C GLU A 354 -22.56 -26.25 25.54
N TYR A 355 -22.33 -24.93 25.59
CA TYR A 355 -21.47 -24.33 26.61
C TYR A 355 -22.05 -24.49 28.01
N LEU A 356 -23.36 -24.26 28.19
CA LEU A 356 -24.03 -24.46 29.48
C LEU A 356 -23.99 -25.92 29.95
N GLU A 357 -23.98 -26.88 29.03
CA GLU A 357 -23.88 -28.30 29.35
C GLU A 357 -22.46 -28.76 29.67
N THR A 358 -21.46 -28.24 28.95
CA THR A 358 -20.08 -28.77 28.98
C THR A 358 -19.07 -27.87 29.67
N GLY A 359 -19.27 -26.55 29.62
CA GLY A 359 -18.30 -25.54 30.02
C GLY A 359 -17.13 -25.36 29.03
N GLU A 360 -17.14 -26.05 27.88
CA GLU A 360 -15.99 -26.15 26.98
C GLU A 360 -16.23 -25.43 25.64
N LEU A 361 -15.45 -24.37 25.38
CA LEU A 361 -15.57 -23.58 24.15
C LEU A 361 -15.36 -24.39 22.87
N SER A 362 -14.47 -25.38 22.91
CA SER A 362 -14.20 -26.24 21.75
C SER A 362 -15.37 -27.15 21.40
N SER A 363 -16.03 -27.73 22.40
CA SER A 363 -17.28 -28.50 22.19
C SER A 363 -18.37 -27.60 21.64
N SER A 364 -18.54 -26.41 22.22
CA SER A 364 -19.52 -25.41 21.79
C SER A 364 -19.33 -24.95 20.35
N CYS A 365 -18.09 -24.68 19.95
CA CYS A 365 -17.76 -24.35 18.57
C CYS A 365 -18.12 -25.50 17.63
N LEU A 366 -17.73 -26.73 17.97
CA LEU A 366 -18.03 -27.90 17.17
C LEU A 366 -19.54 -28.14 17.02
N ALA A 367 -20.30 -27.89 18.07
CA ALA A 367 -21.76 -27.98 18.06
C ALA A 367 -22.38 -26.94 17.12
N ALA A 368 -21.93 -25.68 17.18
CA ALA A 368 -22.45 -24.59 16.37
C ALA A 368 -22.20 -24.80 14.86
N VAL A 369 -20.95 -25.09 14.48
CA VAL A 369 -20.56 -25.20 13.05
C VAL A 369 -21.13 -26.43 12.34
N LYS A 370 -21.69 -27.40 13.09
CA LYS A 370 -22.38 -28.57 12.52
C LYS A 370 -23.82 -28.30 12.10
N THR A 371 -24.36 -27.11 12.41
CA THR A 371 -25.72 -26.75 12.02
C THR A 371 -25.78 -26.28 10.56
N PRO A 372 -26.93 -26.38 9.87
CA PRO A 372 -27.09 -25.84 8.52
C PRO A 372 -26.82 -24.34 8.41
N ALA A 373 -27.09 -23.58 9.48
CA ALA A 373 -26.87 -22.13 9.54
C ALA A 373 -25.39 -21.75 9.32
N ALA A 374 -24.45 -22.64 9.61
CA ALA A 374 -23.02 -22.38 9.40
C ALA A 374 -22.69 -22.13 7.93
N THR A 375 -23.33 -22.86 7.02
CA THR A 375 -23.17 -22.69 5.58
C THR A 375 -23.68 -21.32 5.14
N GLU A 376 -24.88 -20.92 5.58
CA GLU A 376 -25.46 -19.62 5.23
C GLU A 376 -24.61 -18.44 5.73
N VAL A 377 -24.07 -18.55 6.94
CA VAL A 377 -23.18 -17.53 7.51
C VAL A 377 -21.86 -17.45 6.73
N LEU A 378 -21.29 -18.60 6.33
CA LEU A 378 -20.08 -18.63 5.50
C LEU A 378 -20.33 -18.06 4.10
N GLU A 379 -21.48 -18.34 3.49
CA GLU A 379 -21.87 -17.77 2.19
C GLU A 379 -21.96 -16.24 2.28
N PHE A 380 -22.58 -15.70 3.34
CA PHE A 380 -22.60 -14.26 3.59
C PHE A 380 -21.19 -13.69 3.74
N LEU A 381 -20.39 -14.26 4.64
CA LEU A 381 -19.01 -13.82 4.94
C LEU A 381 -18.06 -13.92 3.74
N ASN A 382 -18.35 -14.78 2.77
CA ASN A 382 -17.59 -14.98 1.55
C ASN A 382 -18.16 -14.24 0.33
N SER A 383 -19.18 -13.41 0.52
CA SER A 383 -19.75 -12.56 -0.53
C SER A 383 -18.95 -11.29 -0.79
N PHE A 384 -17.98 -10.95 0.05
CA PHE A 384 -17.23 -9.67 0.00
C PHE A 384 -16.14 -9.61 -1.09
N GLY A 385 -16.36 -10.26 -2.23
CA GLY A 385 -15.53 -10.13 -3.43
C GLY A 385 -14.20 -10.88 -3.39
N TYR A 386 -13.57 -11.01 -4.56
CA TYR A 386 -12.39 -11.87 -4.75
C TYR A 386 -11.08 -11.28 -4.19
N ALA A 387 -11.04 -9.99 -3.86
CA ALA A 387 -9.86 -9.37 -3.25
C ALA A 387 -9.82 -9.53 -1.73
N ASN A 388 -10.85 -10.11 -1.13
CA ASN A 388 -10.89 -10.43 0.30
C ASN A 388 -10.68 -11.93 0.51
N SER A 389 -9.94 -12.29 1.55
CA SER A 389 -9.75 -13.70 1.92
C SER A 389 -11.09 -14.36 2.25
N LEU A 390 -11.22 -15.64 1.90
CA LEU A 390 -12.41 -16.43 2.23
C LEU A 390 -12.34 -16.89 3.69
N TYR A 391 -13.46 -16.78 4.40
CA TYR A 391 -13.69 -17.45 5.67
C TYR A 391 -13.82 -18.96 5.49
N THR A 392 -13.12 -19.68 6.36
CA THR A 392 -13.22 -21.12 6.57
C THR A 392 -14.10 -21.44 7.79
N VAL A 393 -14.45 -22.73 7.94
CA VAL A 393 -15.18 -23.21 9.13
C VAL A 393 -14.37 -22.96 10.42
N ALA A 394 -13.04 -23.04 10.36
CA ALA A 394 -12.17 -22.78 11.50
C ALA A 394 -12.24 -21.31 11.93
N GLU A 395 -12.26 -20.38 10.97
CA GLU A 395 -12.40 -18.94 11.25
C GLU A 395 -13.84 -18.57 11.64
N LEU A 396 -14.84 -19.34 11.22
CA LEU A 396 -16.22 -19.14 11.67
C LEU A 396 -16.35 -19.34 13.18
N CYS A 397 -15.62 -20.30 13.77
CA CYS A 397 -15.57 -20.51 15.21
C CYS A 397 -14.13 -20.82 15.68
N PRO A 398 -13.35 -19.78 16.03
CA PRO A 398 -11.91 -19.90 16.32
C PRO A 398 -11.50 -20.87 17.44
N PHE A 399 -12.43 -21.30 18.30
CA PHE A 399 -12.14 -22.23 19.39
C PHE A 399 -12.30 -23.71 19.00
N LEU A 400 -12.47 -24.03 17.70
CA LEU A 400 -12.59 -25.42 17.22
C LEU A 400 -11.36 -26.28 17.53
N THR A 401 -10.19 -25.67 17.61
CA THR A 401 -8.96 -26.31 18.09
C THR A 401 -8.64 -25.78 19.49
N PRO A 402 -8.39 -26.66 20.47
CA PRO A 402 -8.11 -26.28 21.86
C PRO A 402 -6.81 -25.50 22.04
#